data_AF-A0A9D9M5V3-F1
#
_entry.id   AF-A0A9D9M5V3-F1
#
_cell.length_a   1.000
_cell.length_b   1.000
_cell.length_c   1.000
_cell.angle_alpha   90.00
_cell.angle_beta   90.00
_cell.angle_gamma   90.00
#
_symmetry.space_group_name_H-M   'P 1'
#
loop_
_entity.id
_entity.type
_entity.pdbx_description
1 polymer ?
#
loop_
_entity_poly.entity_id
_entity_poly.type
_entity_poly.pdbx_seq_one_letter_code
_entity_poly.pdbx_strand_id
1 'polypeptide(L)'
;AESAVWDSTMDGWHLRRYFIRDYTKGVEDKVRTGDVMDTVIALKLSDFYRNQKTVETLPQKDLNARIATQNMRGDANVMYAQIEKNRRLTLPFSAFILTIMAVALTSKKKRGGIGFNLALGIGLAFLYILFLKFSEMFVFTGTMSAGLAMWLPNFVYMAIAAVLYKIAPK
;
A
#
# COMPACT_ATOMS: atom_id res chain seq x y z
N ALA A 1 21.13 24.49 7.12
CA ALA A 1 21.98 24.75 5.94
C ALA A 1 21.20 25.64 4.98
N GLU A 2 21.89 26.52 4.26
CA GLU A 2 21.24 27.45 3.32
C GLU A 2 20.96 26.81 1.95
N SER A 3 21.83 25.90 1.50
CA SER A 3 21.56 25.06 0.34
C SER A 3 22.17 23.66 0.49
N ALA A 4 21.54 22.68 -0.15
CA ALA A 4 22.01 21.30 -0.24
C ALA A 4 22.08 20.92 -1.72
N VAL A 5 23.24 20.46 -2.19
CA VAL A 5 23.47 20.09 -3.58
C VAL A 5 23.82 18.60 -3.63
N TRP A 6 23.13 17.85 -4.48
CA TRP A 6 23.40 16.42 -4.69
C TRP A 6 24.64 16.24 -5.59
N ASP A 7 25.57 15.41 -5.16
CA ASP A 7 26.76 15.03 -5.93
C ASP A 7 26.64 13.57 -6.38
N SER A 8 26.54 13.35 -7.70
CA SER A 8 26.41 12.02 -8.28
C SER A 8 27.71 11.19 -8.23
N THR A 9 28.87 11.82 -8.00
CA THR A 9 30.17 11.13 -7.94
C THR A 9 30.45 10.54 -6.57
N MET A 10 29.96 11.19 -5.50
CA MET A 10 30.14 10.75 -4.11
C MET A 10 28.90 10.06 -3.52
N ASP A 11 27.80 9.94 -4.30
CA ASP A 11 26.47 9.44 -3.87
C ASP A 11 26.04 10.08 -2.53
N GLY A 12 26.27 11.40 -2.42
CA GLY A 12 26.16 12.14 -1.16
C GLY A 12 25.71 13.58 -1.34
N TRP A 13 25.40 14.24 -0.23
CA TRP A 13 24.89 15.63 -0.21
C TRP A 13 25.95 16.60 0.30
N HIS A 14 26.19 17.66 -0.48
CA HIS A 14 27.00 18.81 -0.08
C HIS A 14 26.13 19.90 0.52
N LEU A 15 26.25 20.12 1.82
CA LEU A 15 25.60 21.21 2.51
C LEU A 15 26.47 22.46 2.44
N ARG A 16 25.92 23.58 1.98
CA ARG A 16 26.58 24.89 2.02
C ARG A 16 26.00 25.75 3.12
N ARG A 17 26.87 26.47 3.84
CA ARG A 17 26.53 27.36 4.96
C ARG A 17 25.62 26.64 5.96
N TYR A 18 26.18 25.62 6.60
CA TYR A 18 25.46 24.80 7.56
C TYR A 18 25.66 25.32 8.99
N PHE A 19 24.67 25.03 9.83
CA PHE A 19 24.76 25.25 11.27
C PHE A 19 24.24 23.99 11.96
N ILE A 20 24.98 23.51 12.96
CA ILE A 20 24.62 22.38 13.82
C ILE A 20 24.32 22.97 15.20
N ARG A 21 23.16 22.62 15.77
CA ARG A 21 22.77 23.02 17.11
C ARG A 21 22.71 21.79 18.00
N ASP A 22 23.56 21.77 19.01
CA ASP A 22 23.60 20.70 20.01
C ASP A 22 22.65 21.07 21.17
N TYR A 23 21.49 20.43 21.20
CA TYR A 23 20.53 20.61 22.29
C TYR A 23 20.99 19.81 23.53
N THR A 24 21.58 20.49 24.50
CA THR A 24 21.93 19.91 25.81
C THR A 24 20.83 20.24 26.81
N LYS A 25 20.58 19.42 27.85
CA LYS A 25 19.55 19.65 28.90
C LYS A 25 19.75 20.94 29.75
N GLY A 26 20.70 21.82 29.41
CA GLY A 26 21.01 23.08 30.09
C GLY A 26 20.51 24.32 29.35
N VAL A 27 21.00 25.51 29.74
CA VAL A 27 20.57 26.82 29.22
C VAL A 27 21.42 27.29 28.02
N GLU A 28 22.57 26.66 27.76
CA GLU A 28 23.46 27.04 26.67
C GLU A 28 23.35 26.07 25.49
N ASP A 29 22.73 26.53 24.41
CA ASP A 29 22.78 25.85 23.12
C ASP A 29 24.12 26.14 22.42
N LYS A 30 24.89 25.09 22.14
CA LYS A 30 26.11 25.23 21.34
C LYS A 30 25.74 25.17 19.87
N VAL A 31 25.97 26.28 19.16
CA VAL A 31 25.79 26.36 17.71
C VAL A 31 27.16 26.36 17.04
N ARG A 32 27.38 25.40 16.14
CA ARG A 32 28.59 25.34 15.29
C ARG A 32 28.19 25.69 13.87
N THR A 33 28.91 26.61 13.24
CA THR A 33 28.71 26.99 11.84
C THR A 33 29.88 26.53 10.99
N GLY A 34 29.62 26.23 9.73
CA GLY A 34 30.67 25.90 8.76
C GLY A 34 30.22 26.14 7.32
N ASP A 35 31.20 26.28 6.42
CA ASP A 35 30.94 26.66 5.03
C ASP A 35 30.48 25.49 4.16
N VAL A 36 31.11 24.33 4.32
CA VAL A 36 30.80 23.10 3.57
C VAL A 36 30.81 21.89 4.50
N MET A 37 29.81 21.03 4.38
CA MET A 37 29.78 19.73 5.04
C MET A 37 29.21 18.67 4.11
N ASP A 38 29.96 17.59 3.98
CA ASP A 38 29.55 16.40 3.25
C ASP A 38 28.71 15.54 4.18
N THR A 39 27.56 15.09 3.72
CA THR A 39 26.64 14.28 4.52
C THR A 39 26.35 12.93 3.87
N VAL A 40 26.36 11.89 4.69
CA VAL A 40 26.00 10.50 4.34
C VAL A 40 24.50 10.24 4.45
N ILE A 41 23.68 11.26 4.18
CA ILE A 41 22.23 11.10 4.20
C ILE A 41 21.86 10.16 3.05
N ALA A 42 21.37 8.97 3.40
CA ALA A 42 20.90 7.97 2.43
C ALA A 42 19.56 8.38 1.80
N LEU A 43 19.54 9.50 1.08
CA LEU A 43 18.39 10.07 0.37
C LEU A 43 18.82 10.45 -1.04
N LYS A 44 18.14 9.98 -2.07
CA LYS A 44 18.47 10.29 -3.47
C LYS A 44 17.56 11.39 -4.01
N LEU A 45 18.01 12.10 -5.06
CA LEU A 45 17.18 13.12 -5.72
C LEU A 45 15.84 12.55 -6.22
N SER A 46 15.83 11.30 -6.68
CA SER A 46 14.62 10.58 -7.10
C SER A 46 13.62 10.35 -5.96
N ASP A 47 14.05 10.36 -4.70
CA ASP A 47 13.17 10.19 -3.54
C ASP A 47 12.30 11.43 -3.28
N PHE A 48 12.71 12.61 -3.77
CA PHE A 48 11.91 13.83 -3.71
C PHE A 48 10.76 13.84 -4.71
N TYR A 49 10.87 13.08 -5.80
CA TYR A 49 9.78 12.85 -6.74
C TYR A 49 8.78 11.83 -6.15
N ARG A 50 8.00 12.30 -5.17
CA ARG A 50 6.95 11.53 -4.52
C ARG A 50 5.74 11.40 -5.43
N ASN A 51 5.65 10.29 -6.15
CA ASN A 51 4.42 9.91 -6.84
C ASN A 51 3.88 8.60 -6.25
N GLN A 52 2.70 8.70 -5.62
CA GLN A 52 2.01 7.57 -4.99
C GLN A 52 1.65 6.49 -6.02
N LYS A 53 1.39 6.85 -7.28
CA LYS A 53 1.09 5.88 -8.35
C LYS A 53 2.31 5.11 -8.84
N THR A 54 3.52 5.56 -8.52
CA THR A 54 4.74 4.86 -8.94
C THR A 54 4.83 3.46 -8.33
N VAL A 55 4.24 3.20 -7.15
CA VAL A 55 4.31 1.86 -6.56
C VAL A 55 3.56 0.81 -7.39
N GLU A 56 2.49 1.21 -8.09
CA GLU A 56 1.69 0.33 -8.95
C GLU A 56 2.49 -0.07 -10.20
N THR A 57 3.33 0.82 -10.72
CA THR A 57 4.12 0.58 -11.94
C THR A 57 5.43 -0.17 -11.71
N LEU A 58 5.84 -0.36 -10.45
CA LEU A 58 7.14 -0.97 -10.14
C LEU A 58 7.13 -2.50 -10.31
N PRO A 59 8.18 -3.09 -10.91
CA PRO A 59 8.43 -4.52 -10.85
C PRO A 59 8.52 -5.01 -9.40
N GLN A 60 8.20 -6.29 -9.17
CA GLN A 60 8.13 -6.85 -7.81
C GLN A 60 9.47 -6.73 -7.03
N LYS A 61 10.60 -6.86 -7.73
CA LYS A 61 11.94 -6.73 -7.13
C LYS A 61 12.17 -5.31 -6.61
N ASP A 62 11.87 -4.31 -7.43
CA ASP A 62 12.08 -2.90 -7.10
C ASP A 62 11.09 -2.43 -6.04
N LEU A 63 9.85 -2.95 -6.07
CA LEU A 63 8.87 -2.71 -5.02
C LEU A 63 9.37 -3.21 -3.66
N ASN A 64 9.97 -4.41 -3.59
CA ASN A 64 10.54 -4.94 -2.36
C ASN A 64 11.74 -4.13 -1.86
N ALA A 65 12.65 -3.73 -2.76
CA ALA A 65 13.78 -2.87 -2.42
C ALA A 65 13.30 -1.53 -1.86
N ARG A 66 12.28 -0.93 -2.50
CA ARG A 66 11.68 0.33 -2.05
C ARG A 66 11.02 0.20 -0.68
N ILE A 67 10.29 -0.89 -0.42
CA ILE A 67 9.72 -1.17 0.91
C ILE A 67 10.83 -1.26 1.98
N ALA A 68 11.94 -1.93 1.69
CA ALA A 68 13.06 -2.03 2.62
C ALA A 68 13.66 -0.65 2.94
N THR A 69 13.93 0.16 1.91
CA THR A 69 14.43 1.53 2.08
C THR A 69 13.45 2.43 2.83
N GLN A 70 12.15 2.35 2.52
CA GLN A 70 11.11 3.13 3.19
C GLN A 70 10.93 2.74 4.66
N ASN A 71 10.99 1.44 4.97
CA ASN A 71 10.97 0.95 6.35
C ASN A 71 12.18 1.45 7.15
N MET A 72 13.39 1.41 6.57
CA MET A 72 14.60 1.91 7.23
C MET A 72 14.52 3.42 7.52
N ARG A 73 13.84 4.18 6.66
CA ARG A 73 13.66 5.63 6.81
C ARG A 73 12.46 6.02 7.69
N GLY A 74 11.61 5.06 8.08
CA GLY A 74 10.36 5.35 8.78
C GLY A 74 9.36 6.16 7.95
N ASP A 75 9.35 5.97 6.63
CA ASP A 75 8.45 6.71 5.72
C ASP A 75 7.02 6.20 5.89
N ALA A 76 6.09 7.08 6.26
CA ALA A 76 4.67 6.77 6.36
C ALA A 76 4.12 6.17 5.06
N ASN A 77 4.65 6.55 3.90
CA ASN A 77 4.16 6.04 2.61
C ASN A 77 4.49 4.56 2.33
N VAL A 78 5.24 3.90 3.22
CA VAL A 78 5.50 2.46 3.09
C VAL A 78 4.22 1.62 3.05
N MET A 79 3.15 2.12 3.69
CA MET A 79 1.84 1.47 3.69
C MET A 79 1.28 1.27 2.28
N TYR A 80 1.43 2.24 1.37
CA TYR A 80 0.96 2.10 -0.02
C TYR A 80 1.71 1.00 -0.77
N ALA A 81 3.03 0.93 -0.61
CA ALA A 81 3.86 -0.10 -1.24
C ALA A 81 3.54 -1.50 -0.68
N GLN A 82 3.27 -1.60 0.62
CA GLN A 82 2.86 -2.85 1.26
C GLN A 82 1.45 -3.30 0.83
N ILE A 83 0.50 -2.37 0.68
CA ILE A 83 -0.83 -2.64 0.15
C ILE A 83 -0.71 -3.22 -1.25
N GLU A 84 0.03 -2.55 -2.14
CA GLU A 84 0.19 -2.97 -3.54
C GLU A 84 0.83 -4.36 -3.64
N LYS A 85 1.87 -4.62 -2.84
CA LYS A 85 2.52 -5.94 -2.78
C LYS A 85 1.52 -7.05 -2.45
N ASN A 86 0.67 -6.85 -1.45
CA ASN A 86 -0.33 -7.84 -1.06
C ASN A 86 -1.48 -7.92 -2.08
N ARG A 87 -1.87 -6.78 -2.66
CA ARG A 87 -2.90 -6.67 -3.70
C ARG A 87 -2.63 -7.58 -4.89
N ARG A 88 -1.38 -7.63 -5.35
CA ARG A 88 -0.95 -8.48 -6.46
C ARG A 88 -1.24 -9.96 -6.24
N LEU A 89 -1.21 -10.41 -4.99
CA LEU A 89 -1.58 -11.77 -4.62
C LEU A 89 -3.07 -11.91 -4.35
N THR A 90 -3.71 -10.97 -3.65
CA THR A 90 -5.11 -11.11 -3.26
C THR A 90 -6.09 -10.95 -4.42
N LEU A 91 -5.74 -10.17 -5.45
CA LEU A 91 -6.56 -9.96 -6.65
C LEU A 91 -6.90 -11.26 -7.40
N PRO A 92 -5.93 -12.11 -7.82
CA PRO A 92 -6.26 -13.37 -8.49
C PRO A 92 -7.11 -14.30 -7.61
N PHE A 93 -6.85 -14.38 -6.30
CA PHE A 93 -7.69 -15.17 -5.38
C PHE A 93 -9.13 -14.64 -5.32
N SER A 94 -9.31 -13.32 -5.32
CA SER A 94 -10.64 -12.71 -5.30
C SER A 94 -11.45 -13.03 -6.56
N ALA A 95 -10.79 -13.10 -7.71
CA ALA A 95 -11.43 -13.48 -8.97
C ALA A 95 -12.01 -14.89 -8.87
N PHE A 96 -11.26 -15.87 -8.34
CA PHE A 96 -11.77 -17.23 -8.14
C PHE A 96 -12.98 -17.27 -7.20
N ILE A 97 -12.94 -16.55 -6.08
CA ILE A 97 -14.05 -16.50 -5.12
C ILE A 97 -15.29 -15.88 -5.79
N LEU A 98 -15.14 -14.75 -6.48
CA LEU A 98 -16.22 -14.09 -7.19
C LEU A 98 -16.81 -14.96 -8.30
N THR A 99 -15.99 -15.68 -9.05
CA THR A 99 -16.45 -16.61 -10.09
C THR A 99 -17.26 -17.76 -9.48
N ILE A 100 -16.77 -18.40 -8.41
CA ILE A 100 -17.50 -19.49 -7.75
C ILE A 100 -18.85 -19.00 -7.22
N MET A 101 -18.88 -17.83 -6.58
CA MET A 101 -20.14 -17.23 -6.15
C MET A 101 -21.07 -16.93 -7.34
N ALA A 102 -20.58 -16.29 -8.40
CA ALA A 102 -21.38 -15.98 -9.58
C ALA A 102 -21.99 -17.26 -10.20
N VAL A 103 -21.20 -18.34 -10.32
CA VAL A 103 -21.69 -19.63 -10.79
C VAL A 103 -22.73 -20.22 -9.83
N ALA A 104 -22.47 -20.21 -8.52
CA ALA A 104 -23.41 -20.73 -7.52
C ALA A 104 -24.75 -20.00 -7.52
N LEU A 105 -24.74 -18.67 -7.71
CA LEU A 105 -25.96 -17.87 -7.73
C LEU A 105 -26.72 -17.98 -9.06
N THR A 106 -26.02 -18.15 -10.19
CA THR A 106 -26.65 -18.35 -11.50
C THR A 106 -27.12 -19.77 -11.78
N SER A 107 -26.47 -20.78 -11.16
CA SER A 107 -26.86 -22.19 -11.28
C SER A 107 -28.26 -22.46 -10.75
N LYS A 108 -28.78 -21.64 -9.82
CA LYS A 108 -30.17 -21.73 -9.40
C LYS A 108 -31.07 -21.09 -10.43
N LYS A 109 -31.94 -21.89 -11.03
CA LYS A 109 -33.02 -21.44 -11.93
C LYS A 109 -33.96 -20.50 -11.18
N LYS A 110 -33.66 -19.19 -11.17
CA LYS A 110 -34.59 -18.14 -10.76
C LYS A 110 -35.37 -17.66 -11.97
N ARG A 111 -36.68 -17.41 -11.79
CA ARG A 111 -37.61 -16.85 -12.79
C ARG A 111 -37.30 -15.38 -13.19
N GLY A 112 -36.05 -14.95 -13.10
CA GLY A 112 -35.58 -13.64 -13.57
C GLY A 112 -34.68 -13.88 -14.77
N GLY A 113 -35.04 -13.34 -15.95
CA GLY A 113 -34.31 -13.54 -17.19
C GLY A 113 -32.81 -13.21 -17.12
N ILE A 114 -32.08 -13.47 -18.21
CA ILE A 114 -30.61 -13.38 -18.30
C ILE A 114 -30.04 -12.09 -17.68
N GLY A 115 -30.71 -10.96 -17.84
CA GLY A 115 -30.29 -9.66 -17.31
C GLY A 115 -30.19 -9.59 -15.77
N PHE A 116 -31.06 -10.31 -15.04
CA PHE A 116 -31.02 -10.32 -13.57
C PHE A 116 -29.73 -10.96 -13.04
N ASN A 117 -29.33 -12.09 -13.64
CA ASN A 117 -28.11 -12.81 -13.28
C ASN A 117 -26.85 -11.98 -13.58
N LEU A 118 -26.84 -11.26 -14.70
CA LEU A 118 -25.74 -10.35 -15.06
C LEU A 118 -25.62 -9.19 -14.06
N ALA A 119 -26.74 -8.52 -13.77
CA ALA A 119 -26.77 -7.42 -12.80
C ALA A 119 -26.28 -7.87 -11.42
N LEU A 120 -26.64 -9.09 -11.01
CA LEU A 120 -26.23 -9.64 -9.74
C LEU A 120 -24.73 -9.92 -9.66
N GLY A 121 -24.13 -10.47 -10.74
CA GLY A 121 -22.69 -10.69 -10.82
C GLY A 121 -21.88 -9.39 -10.78
N ILE A 122 -22.32 -8.38 -11.54
CA ILE A 122 -21.69 -7.05 -11.54
C ILE A 122 -21.84 -6.39 -10.16
N GLY A 123 -23.02 -6.47 -9.55
CA GLY A 123 -23.28 -5.92 -8.22
C GLY A 123 -22.40 -6.55 -7.15
N LEU A 124 -22.20 -7.87 -7.18
CA LEU A 124 -21.30 -8.57 -6.25
C LEU A 124 -19.84 -8.15 -6.42
N ALA A 125 -19.36 -8.00 -7.66
CA ALA A 125 -18.01 -7.52 -7.94
C ALA A 125 -17.82 -6.07 -7.44
N PHE A 126 -18.81 -5.21 -7.65
CA PHE A 126 -18.77 -3.84 -7.17
C PHE A 126 -18.74 -3.76 -5.64
N LEU A 127 -19.61 -4.53 -4.95
CA LEU A 127 -19.59 -4.64 -3.49
C LEU A 127 -18.25 -5.16 -2.97
N TYR A 128 -17.63 -6.10 -3.68
CA TYR A 128 -16.31 -6.61 -3.31
C TYR A 128 -15.24 -5.52 -3.39
N ILE A 129 -15.25 -4.72 -4.47
CA ILE A 129 -14.33 -3.58 -4.62
C ILE A 129 -14.54 -2.55 -3.50
N LEU A 130 -15.79 -2.24 -3.16
CA LEU A 130 -16.10 -1.35 -2.04
C LEU A 130 -15.55 -1.88 -0.72
N PHE A 131 -15.73 -3.17 -0.45
CA PHE A 131 -15.23 -3.81 0.77
C PHE A 131 -13.70 -3.86 0.82
N LEU A 132 -13.04 -4.05 -0.34
CA LEU A 132 -11.59 -3.95 -0.46
C LEU A 132 -11.11 -2.53 -0.14
N LYS A 133 -11.78 -1.49 -0.67
CA LYS A 133 -11.44 -0.08 -0.35
C LYS A 133 -11.67 0.28 1.11
N PHE A 134 -12.73 -0.25 1.71
CA PHE A 134 -12.95 -0.11 3.15
C PHE A 134 -11.83 -0.80 3.95
N SER A 135 -11.39 -1.99 3.51
CA SER A 135 -10.32 -2.71 4.18
C SER A 135 -8.95 -2.02 4.06
N GLU A 136 -8.65 -1.37 2.93
CA GLU A 136 -7.44 -0.54 2.75
C GLU A 136 -7.35 0.58 3.81
N MET A 137 -8.50 1.13 4.27
CA MET A 137 -8.51 2.17 5.30
C MET A 137 -7.93 1.71 6.64
N PHE A 138 -8.06 0.43 7.01
CA PHE A 138 -7.46 -0.10 8.24
C PHE A 138 -5.93 -0.07 8.22
N VAL A 139 -5.32 -0.09 7.03
CA VAL A 139 -3.88 0.06 6.87
C VAL A 139 -3.49 1.53 7.00
N PHE A 140 -4.27 2.44 6.39
CA PHE A 140 -4.03 3.88 6.49
C PHE A 140 -4.15 4.43 7.91
N THR A 141 -5.06 3.87 8.71
CA THR A 141 -5.20 4.21 10.14
C THR A 141 -4.18 3.51 11.05
N GLY A 142 -3.34 2.64 10.51
CA GLY A 142 -2.37 1.85 11.28
C GLY A 142 -3.00 0.79 12.20
N THR A 143 -4.29 0.52 12.04
CA THR A 143 -5.03 -0.45 12.89
C THR A 143 -4.69 -1.89 12.53
N MET A 144 -4.35 -2.15 11.27
CA MET A 144 -4.10 -3.49 10.75
C MET A 144 -2.92 -3.51 9.78
N SER A 145 -2.21 -4.63 9.72
CA SER A 145 -1.14 -4.82 8.73
C SER A 145 -1.72 -4.92 7.31
N ALA A 146 -0.94 -4.46 6.32
CA ALA A 146 -1.33 -4.51 4.91
C ALA A 146 -1.64 -5.94 4.42
N GLY A 147 -0.98 -6.96 4.99
CA GLY A 147 -1.30 -8.36 4.68
C GLY A 147 -2.73 -8.69 5.11
N LEU A 148 -3.04 -8.54 6.40
CA LEU A 148 -4.33 -8.99 6.92
C LEU A 148 -5.50 -8.18 6.35
N ALA A 149 -5.33 -6.86 6.20
CA ALA A 149 -6.34 -5.99 5.62
C ALA A 149 -6.69 -6.36 4.16
N MET A 150 -5.70 -6.72 3.35
CA MET A 150 -5.93 -7.06 1.94
C MET A 150 -6.55 -8.43 1.74
N TRP A 151 -6.38 -9.35 2.70
CA TRP A 151 -6.99 -10.68 2.68
C TRP A 151 -8.37 -10.73 3.35
N LEU A 152 -8.69 -9.76 4.21
CA LEU A 152 -9.97 -9.69 4.92
C LEU A 152 -11.19 -9.79 3.97
N PRO A 153 -11.25 -9.06 2.83
CA PRO A 153 -12.31 -9.25 1.83
C PRO A 153 -12.48 -10.69 1.37
N ASN A 154 -11.38 -11.36 1.04
CA ASN A 154 -11.43 -12.74 0.54
C ASN A 154 -12.00 -13.69 1.59
N PHE A 155 -11.60 -13.55 2.86
CA PHE A 155 -12.14 -14.40 3.93
C PHE A 155 -13.63 -14.17 4.18
N VAL A 156 -14.07 -12.92 4.20
CA VAL A 156 -15.48 -12.58 4.38
C VAL A 156 -16.32 -13.14 3.24
N TYR A 157 -15.90 -12.91 2.00
CA TYR A 157 -16.62 -13.39 0.82
C TYR A 157 -16.60 -14.91 0.69
N MET A 158 -15.50 -15.57 1.06
CA MET A 158 -15.43 -17.03 1.12
C MET A 158 -16.40 -17.60 2.16
N ALA A 159 -16.52 -16.97 3.34
CA ALA A 159 -17.49 -17.36 4.35
C ALA A 159 -18.94 -17.18 3.86
N ILE A 160 -19.24 -16.04 3.22
CA ILE A 160 -20.54 -15.79 2.59
C ILE A 160 -20.85 -16.86 1.55
N ALA A 161 -19.89 -17.17 0.66
CA ALA A 161 -20.04 -18.19 -0.36
C ALA A 161 -20.33 -19.58 0.26
N ALA A 162 -19.61 -19.96 1.31
CA ALA A 162 -19.82 -21.23 2.01
C ALA A 162 -21.19 -21.31 2.70
N VAL A 163 -21.63 -20.22 3.34
CA VAL A 163 -22.97 -20.14 3.95
C VAL A 163 -24.05 -20.24 2.88
N LEU A 164 -23.90 -19.51 1.78
CA LEU A 164 -24.86 -19.50 0.68
C LEU A 164 -24.94 -20.88 0.00
N TYR A 165 -23.82 -21.60 -0.08
CA TYR A 165 -23.77 -22.99 -0.52
C TYR A 165 -24.50 -23.95 0.44
N LYS A 166 -24.36 -23.79 1.76
CA LYS A 166 -25.05 -24.63 2.75
C LYS A 166 -26.55 -24.37 2.85
N ILE A 167 -26.97 -23.11 2.75
CA ILE A 167 -28.39 -22.71 2.83
C ILE A 167 -29.12 -23.03 1.53
N ALA A 168 -28.40 -23.21 0.42
CA ALA A 168 -28.99 -23.65 -0.83
C ALA A 168 -29.56 -25.07 -0.68
N PRO A 169 -30.89 -25.27 -0.77
CA PRO A 169 -31.44 -26.62 -0.86
C PRO A 169 -30.98 -27.21 -2.19
N LYS A 170 -30.65 -28.51 -2.16
CA LYS A 170 -30.34 -29.33 -3.35
C LYS A 170 -31.42 -29.20 -4.41
#